data_AF-A0A3N5ESZ0-F1
#
_entry.id   AF-A0A3N5ESZ0-F1
#
_cell.length_a   1.000
_cell.length_b   1.000
_cell.length_c   1.000
_cell.angle_alpha   90.00
_cell.angle_beta   90.00
_cell.angle_gamma   90.00
#
_symmetry.space_group_name_H-M   'P 1'
#
loop_
_entity.id
_entity.type
_entity.pdbx_description
1 polymer ?
#
loop_
_entity_poly.entity_id
_entity_poly.type
_entity_poly.pdbx_seq_one_letter_code
_entity_poly.pdbx_strand_id
1 'polypeptide(L)'
;EESFVRGLWAQRPMVWQAYRQAEGAHLPKVRAFVERWVEAAEPGPAAAAALARMETAWNDDMADVPQALDALIPALPALRDASARWARANGARPDLATRLAEFVAGKLY
;
A
#
# COMPACT_ATOMS: atom_id res chain seq x y z
N GLU A 1 5.18 11.04 -0.70
CA GLU A 1 5.50 9.75 -1.35
C GLU A 1 6.60 9.00 -0.60
N GLU A 2 7.68 9.69 -0.26
CA GLU A 2 8.81 9.11 0.48
C GLU A 2 8.39 8.44 1.81
N SER A 3 7.56 9.11 2.63
CA SER A 3 7.02 8.54 3.87
C SER A 3 6.10 7.33 3.66
N PHE A 4 5.39 7.27 2.52
CA PHE A 4 4.57 6.12 2.15
C PHE A 4 5.45 4.90 1.88
N VAL A 5 6.52 5.06 1.10
CA VAL A 5 7.49 3.98 0.84
C VAL A 5 8.14 3.51 2.14
N ARG A 6 8.55 4.45 3.02
CA ARG A 6 9.09 4.09 4.35
C ARG A 6 8.09 3.35 5.22
N GLY A 7 6.81 3.73 5.18
CA GLY A 7 5.73 3.05 5.90
C GLY A 7 5.57 1.59 5.48
N LEU A 8 5.65 1.31 4.17
CA LEU A 8 5.61 -0.06 3.66
C LEU A 8 6.79 -0.90 4.17
N TRP A 9 7.99 -0.31 4.19
CA TRP A 9 9.20 -0.98 4.69
C TRP A 9 9.24 -1.17 6.21
N ALA A 10 8.39 -0.46 6.96
CA ALA A 10 8.25 -0.66 8.40
C ALA A 10 7.54 -1.97 8.77
N GLN A 11 6.93 -2.67 7.79
CA GLN A 11 6.24 -3.96 7.99
C GLN A 11 5.09 -3.90 8.99
N ARG A 12 4.37 -2.76 9.00
CA ARG A 12 3.25 -2.51 9.89
C ARG A 12 2.03 -2.12 9.05
N PRO A 13 0.80 -2.50 9.46
CA PRO A 13 -0.41 -1.94 8.86
C PRO A 13 -0.34 -0.42 8.91
N MET A 14 -0.67 0.23 7.80
CA MET A 14 -0.70 1.68 7.68
C MET A 14 -1.91 2.11 6.84
N VAL A 15 -2.29 3.38 6.96
CA VAL A 15 -3.27 4.03 6.09
C VAL A 15 -2.54 5.15 5.35
N TRP A 16 -2.67 5.21 4.03
CA TRP A 16 -1.98 6.20 3.22
C TRP A 16 -2.89 7.40 2.93
N GLN A 17 -2.48 8.59 3.38
CA GLN A 17 -3.08 9.84 2.92
C GLN A 17 -2.41 10.27 1.60
N ALA A 18 -3.07 10.02 0.47
CA ALA A 18 -2.63 10.56 -0.81
C ALA A 18 -2.86 12.08 -0.85
N TYR A 19 -1.96 12.80 -1.51
CA TYR A 19 -2.19 14.22 -1.77
C TYR A 19 -3.41 14.35 -2.69
N ARG A 20 -4.44 15.08 -2.24
CA ARG A 20 -5.65 15.31 -3.04
C ARG A 20 -5.28 16.07 -4.31
N GLN A 21 -5.84 15.63 -5.43
CA GLN A 21 -5.64 16.25 -6.72
C GLN A 21 -6.99 16.72 -7.29
N ALA A 22 -6.94 17.62 -8.28
CA ALA A 22 -8.12 18.10 -8.97
C ALA A 22 -8.97 16.91 -9.46
N GLU A 23 -10.28 17.05 -9.35
CA GLU A 23 -11.26 16.06 -9.83
C GLU A 23 -11.08 14.64 -9.26
N GLY A 24 -10.40 14.50 -8.11
CA GLY A 24 -10.19 13.21 -7.48
C GLY A 24 -9.17 12.31 -8.19
N ALA A 25 -8.27 12.88 -8.99
CA ALA A 25 -7.25 12.12 -9.74
C ALA A 25 -6.29 11.29 -8.87
N HIS A 26 -6.26 11.52 -7.55
CA HIS A 26 -5.50 10.71 -6.59
C HIS A 26 -6.17 9.36 -6.30
N LEU A 27 -7.50 9.24 -6.44
CA LEU A 27 -8.25 8.05 -6.05
C LEU A 27 -7.90 6.78 -6.86
N PRO A 28 -7.71 6.84 -8.19
CA PRO A 28 -7.22 5.67 -8.94
C PRO A 28 -5.87 5.16 -8.44
N LYS A 29 -4.97 6.04 -7.99
CA LYS A 29 -3.66 5.65 -7.45
C LYS A 29 -3.78 4.91 -6.12
N VAL A 30 -4.69 5.36 -5.24
CA VAL A 30 -4.99 4.69 -3.97
C VAL A 30 -5.57 3.30 -4.23
N ARG A 31 -6.59 3.18 -5.11
CA ARG A 31 -7.18 1.87 -5.44
C ARG A 31 -6.16 0.91 -6.04
N ALA A 32 -5.38 1.37 -7.03
CA ALA A 32 -4.35 0.56 -7.65
C ALA A 32 -3.28 0.11 -6.63
N PHE A 33 -2.91 0.96 -5.66
CA PHE A 33 -2.04 0.56 -4.58
C PHE A 33 -2.64 -0.58 -3.75
N VAL A 34 -3.90 -0.43 -3.28
CA VAL A 34 -4.56 -1.44 -2.44
C VAL A 34 -4.68 -2.78 -3.17
N GLU A 35 -5.11 -2.77 -4.43
CA GLU A 35 -5.23 -3.97 -5.27
C GLU A 35 -3.90 -4.72 -5.37
N ARG A 36 -2.82 -4.01 -5.70
CA ARG A 36 -1.48 -4.58 -5.87
C ARG A 36 -0.85 -5.01 -4.54
N TRP A 37 -1.16 -4.29 -3.46
CA TRP A 37 -0.72 -4.68 -2.12
C TRP A 37 -1.42 -5.97 -1.68
N VAL A 38 -2.74 -6.09 -1.86
CA VAL A 38 -3.52 -7.28 -1.51
C VAL A 38 -3.06 -8.49 -2.31
N GLU A 39 -2.83 -8.33 -3.62
CA GLU A 39 -2.29 -9.37 -4.50
C GLU A 39 -0.94 -9.91 -4.00
N ALA A 40 -0.03 -9.02 -3.59
CA ALA A 40 1.31 -9.41 -3.16
C ALA A 40 1.39 -9.87 -1.69
N ALA A 41 0.52 -9.35 -0.82
CA ALA A 41 0.57 -9.59 0.62
C ALA A 41 -0.33 -10.74 1.08
N GLU A 42 -1.36 -11.06 0.29
CA GLU A 42 -2.36 -12.11 0.53
C GLU A 42 -2.89 -12.08 1.99
N PRO A 43 -3.53 -11.00 2.45
CA PRO A 43 -3.99 -10.86 3.83
C PRO A 43 -5.23 -11.72 4.18
N GLY A 44 -5.83 -12.38 3.18
CA GLY A 44 -7.15 -13.01 3.29
C GLY A 44 -8.30 -12.02 3.01
N PRO A 45 -9.48 -12.53 2.61
CA PRO A 45 -10.55 -11.70 2.03
C PRO A 45 -11.12 -10.67 3.01
N ALA A 46 -11.33 -11.04 4.28
CA ALA A 46 -11.86 -10.12 5.29
C ALA A 46 -10.90 -8.96 5.59
N ALA A 47 -9.61 -9.25 5.73
CA ALA A 47 -8.59 -8.24 5.99
C ALA A 47 -8.33 -7.34 4.76
N ALA A 48 -8.37 -7.92 3.55
CA ALA A 48 -8.32 -7.15 2.31
C ALA A 48 -9.48 -6.15 2.21
N ALA A 49 -10.71 -6.60 2.49
CA ALA A 49 -11.89 -5.74 2.45
C ALA A 49 -11.82 -4.61 3.51
N ALA A 50 -11.38 -4.93 4.73
CA ALA A 50 -11.22 -3.94 5.79
C ALA A 50 -10.16 -2.87 5.45
N LEU A 51 -9.02 -3.28 4.88
CA LEU A 51 -7.98 -2.35 4.43
C LEU A 51 -8.50 -1.46 3.28
N ALA A 52 -9.16 -2.05 2.28
CA ALA A 52 -9.69 -1.30 1.14
C ALA A 52 -10.74 -0.27 1.56
N ARG A 53 -11.62 -0.62 2.50
CA ARG A 53 -12.60 0.30 3.08
C ARG A 53 -11.92 1.45 3.80
N MET A 54 -10.93 1.17 4.65
CA MET A 54 -10.21 2.22 5.38
C MET A 54 -9.45 3.16 4.43
N GLU A 55 -8.71 2.63 3.46
CA GLU A 55 -7.96 3.44 2.49
C GLU A 55 -8.89 4.30 1.63
N THR A 56 -10.08 3.81 1.29
CA THR A 56 -11.09 4.57 0.56
C THR A 56 -11.72 5.65 1.43
N ALA A 57 -12.20 5.31 2.63
CA ALA A 57 -12.82 6.25 3.56
C ALA A 57 -11.86 7.39 3.92
N TRP A 58 -10.58 7.08 4.14
CA TRP A 58 -9.58 8.09 4.47
C TRP A 58 -9.30 9.08 3.33
N ASN A 59 -9.40 8.64 2.07
CA ASN A 59 -9.03 9.45 0.89
C ASN A 59 -10.22 10.08 0.15
N ASP A 60 -11.46 9.64 0.41
CA ASP A 60 -12.66 10.05 -0.32
C ASP A 60 -13.89 10.29 0.57
N ASP A 61 -14.19 9.35 1.48
CA ASP A 61 -15.39 9.40 2.33
C ASP A 61 -15.05 9.40 3.83
N MET A 62 -14.69 10.57 4.34
CA MET A 62 -14.31 10.71 5.75
C MET A 62 -15.45 10.40 6.73
N ALA A 63 -16.71 10.40 6.27
CA ALA A 63 -17.85 10.05 7.11
C ALA A 63 -17.90 8.55 7.44
N ASP A 64 -17.34 7.69 6.58
CA ASP A 64 -17.27 6.23 6.79
C ASP A 64 -16.07 5.79 7.66
N VAL A 65 -15.17 6.71 8.01
CA VAL A 65 -13.96 6.39 8.80
C VAL A 65 -14.26 5.66 10.11
N PRO A 66 -15.28 6.03 10.92
CA PRO A 66 -15.60 5.29 12.13
C PRO A 66 -15.92 3.82 11.87
N GLN A 67 -16.76 3.52 10.88
CA GLN A 67 -17.15 2.15 10.54
C GLN A 67 -16.01 1.39 9.86
N ALA A 68 -15.19 2.08 9.06
CA ALA A 68 -13.99 1.50 8.48
C ALA A 68 -12.97 1.12 9.56
N LEU A 69 -12.81 1.95 10.60
CA LEU A 69 -11.93 1.67 11.74
C LEU A 69 -12.44 0.47 12.55
N ASP A 70 -13.74 0.39 12.82
CA ASP A 70 -14.37 -0.75 13.50
C ASP A 70 -14.09 -2.07 12.77
N ALA A 71 -14.11 -2.05 11.42
CA ALA A 71 -13.78 -3.21 10.59
C ALA A 71 -12.26 -3.50 10.53
N LEU A 72 -11.42 -2.45 10.60
CA LEU A 72 -9.96 -2.58 10.49
C LEU A 72 -9.33 -3.16 11.75
N ILE A 73 -9.76 -2.74 12.94
CA ILE A 73 -9.20 -3.16 14.23
C ILE A 73 -9.07 -4.70 14.34
N PRO A 74 -10.12 -5.50 14.12
CA PRO A 74 -10.01 -6.96 14.20
C PRO A 74 -9.14 -7.57 13.09
N ALA A 75 -8.94 -6.87 11.96
CA ALA A 75 -8.10 -7.31 10.85
C ALA A 75 -6.60 -7.02 11.05
N LEU A 76 -6.22 -6.16 12.01
CA LEU A 76 -4.84 -5.73 12.24
C LEU A 76 -3.82 -6.89 12.41
N PRO A 77 -4.13 -8.00 13.12
CA PRO A 77 -3.20 -9.13 13.21
C PRO A 77 -2.87 -9.74 11.84
N ALA A 78 -3.89 -10.00 11.02
CA ALA A 78 -3.70 -10.55 9.67
C ALA A 78 -2.94 -9.57 8.76
N LEU A 79 -3.27 -8.27 8.86
CA LEU A 79 -2.59 -7.22 8.11
C LEU A 79 -1.13 -7.04 8.52
N ARG A 80 -0.77 -7.26 9.79
CA ARG A 80 0.63 -7.24 10.24
C ARG A 80 1.43 -8.33 9.55
N ASP A 81 0.91 -9.55 9.57
CA ASP A 81 1.61 -10.70 8.99
C ASP A 81 1.73 -10.54 7.46
N ALA A 82 0.68 -10.01 6.83
CA ALA A 82 0.67 -9.63 5.41
C ALA A 82 1.68 -8.52 5.08
N SER A 83 1.80 -7.49 5.93
CA SER A 83 2.78 -6.40 5.76
C SER A 83 4.22 -6.91 5.74
N ALA A 84 4.53 -7.87 6.62
CA ALA A 84 5.84 -8.51 6.63
C ALA A 84 6.07 -9.39 5.38
N ARG A 85 5.04 -10.11 4.89
CA ARG A 85 5.12 -10.85 3.62
C ARG A 85 5.37 -9.92 2.44
N TRP A 86 4.62 -8.83 2.34
CA TRP A 86 4.77 -7.83 1.30
C TRP A 86 6.19 -7.27 1.24
N ALA A 87 6.76 -6.91 2.39
CA ALA A 87 8.11 -6.36 2.47
C ALA A 87 9.17 -7.40 2.03
N ARG A 88 9.03 -8.67 2.45
CA ARG A 88 9.93 -9.74 1.97
C ARG A 88 9.84 -9.94 0.46
N ALA A 89 8.63 -10.01 -0.09
CA ALA A 89 8.41 -10.22 -1.52
C ALA A 89 9.00 -9.08 -2.36
N ASN A 90 8.84 -7.83 -1.92
CA ASN A 90 9.39 -6.67 -2.63
C ASN A 90 10.90 -6.50 -2.39
N GLY A 91 11.42 -6.89 -1.23
CA GLY A 91 12.85 -6.83 -0.91
C GLY A 91 13.71 -7.83 -1.70
N ALA A 92 13.10 -8.89 -2.23
CA ALA A 92 13.77 -9.85 -3.11
C ALA A 92 14.04 -9.30 -4.53
N ARG A 93 13.50 -8.13 -4.88
CA ARG A 93 13.68 -7.50 -6.19
C ARG A 93 14.85 -6.51 -6.12
N PRO A 94 15.66 -6.37 -7.19
CA PRO A 94 16.65 -5.32 -7.27
C PRO A 94 16.01 -3.95 -7.02
N ASP A 95 16.68 -3.13 -6.19
CA ASP A 95 16.21 -1.79 -5.88
C ASP A 95 16.31 -0.85 -7.11
N LEU A 96 15.70 0.32 -6.98
CA LEU A 96 15.64 1.30 -8.07
C LEU A 96 17.04 1.78 -8.50
N ALA A 97 17.96 1.99 -7.56
CA ALA A 97 19.30 2.48 -7.88
C ALA A 97 20.11 1.40 -8.62
N THR A 98 20.00 0.14 -8.20
CA THR A 98 20.59 -1.01 -8.89
C THR A 98 20.07 -1.11 -10.33
N ARG A 99 18.74 -1.08 -10.53
CA ARG A 99 18.17 -1.12 -11.90
C ARG A 99 18.53 0.08 -12.76
N LEU A 100 18.63 1.26 -12.15
CA LEU A 100 19.04 2.47 -12.86
C LEU A 100 20.49 2.36 -13.34
N ALA A 101 21.39 1.83 -12.50
CA ALA A 101 22.78 1.59 -12.87
C ALA A 101 22.90 0.56 -14.02
N GLU A 102 22.16 -0.55 -13.93
CA GLU A 102 22.09 -1.57 -15.00
C GLU A 102 21.59 -0.97 -16.33
N PHE A 103 20.52 -0.16 -16.27
CA PHE A 103 19.97 0.50 -17.45
C PHE A 103 21.01 1.42 -18.10
N VAL A 104 21.72 2.25 -17.33
CA VAL A 104 22.74 3.16 -17.85
C VAL A 104 23.91 2.37 -18.44
N ALA A 105 24.38 1.32 -17.78
CA ALA A 105 25.45 0.47 -18.28
C ALA A 105 25.09 -0.15 -19.65
N GLY A 106 23.85 -0.62 -19.83
CA GLY A 106 23.34 -1.16 -21.09
C GLY A 106 23.08 -0.13 -22.20
N LYS A 107 23.34 1.17 -21.97
CA LYS A 107 23.29 2.22 -23.01
C LYS A 107 24.69 2.69 -23.45
N LEU A 108 25.72 2.29 -22.71
CA LEU A 108 27.12 2.62 -23.00
C LEU A 108 27.79 1.57 -23.91
N TYR A 109 27.15 0.42 -24.10
CA TYR A 109 27.51 -0.66 -25.01
C TYR A 109 26.32 -0.98 -25.92
#